data_AF-A0AAU6PBF0-F1
#
_entry.id   AF-A0AAU6PBF0-F1
#
_cell.length_a   1.000
_cell.length_b   1.000
_cell.length_c   1.000
_cell.angle_alpha   90.00
_cell.angle_beta   90.00
_cell.angle_gamma   90.00
#
_symmetry.space_group_name_H-M   'P 1'
#
loop_
_entity.id
_entity.type
_entity.pdbx_description
1 polymer ?
#
loop_
_entity_poly.entity_id
_entity_poly.type
_entity_poly.pdbx_seq_one_letter_code
_entity_poly.pdbx_strand_id
1 'polypeptide(L)'
;MNMNKILYLLFILTVIGIVYSDGPECPPAEDGTEKLACPTTDQKGRYRCIEGYVLCDGTNDCPNGEDEDLKDCMFFKTTLSYLNVISEAMLRSARS
;
A
#
# COMPACT_ATOMS: atom_id res chain seq x y z
N MET A 1 -16.40 -15.36 20.04
CA MET A 1 -15.29 -14.43 19.71
C MET A 1 -14.79 -13.83 21.02
N ASN A 2 -13.52 -14.03 21.39
CA ASN A 2 -12.99 -13.62 22.71
C ASN A 2 -12.50 -12.15 22.66
N MET A 3 -12.52 -11.43 23.79
CA MET A 3 -12.18 -10.00 23.89
C MET A 3 -10.80 -9.68 23.28
N ASN A 4 -9.82 -10.59 23.43
CA ASN A 4 -8.49 -10.46 22.82
C ASN A 4 -8.54 -10.54 21.28
N LYS A 5 -9.40 -11.39 20.70
CA LYS A 5 -9.58 -11.49 19.25
C LYS A 5 -10.22 -10.24 18.66
N ILE A 6 -11.15 -9.63 19.42
CA ILE A 6 -11.78 -8.35 19.05
C ILE A 6 -10.72 -7.24 19.05
N LEU A 7 -9.84 -7.22 20.06
CA LEU A 7 -8.76 -6.23 20.15
C LEU A 7 -7.76 -6.37 18.99
N TYR A 8 -7.38 -7.59 18.59
CA TYR A 8 -6.54 -7.82 17.41
C TYR A 8 -7.21 -7.35 16.12
N LEU A 9 -8.49 -7.66 15.93
CA LEU A 9 -9.23 -7.25 14.74
C LEU A 9 -9.33 -5.72 14.65
N LEU A 10 -9.61 -5.05 15.78
CA LEU A 10 -9.65 -3.60 15.86
C LEU A 10 -8.29 -2.97 15.59
N PHE A 11 -7.20 -3.53 16.13
CA PHE A 11 -5.84 -3.06 15.87
C PHE A 11 -5.45 -3.21 14.38
N ILE A 12 -5.79 -4.33 13.77
CA ILE A 12 -5.58 -4.55 12.33
C ILE A 12 -6.36 -3.52 11.52
N LEU A 13 -7.65 -3.32 11.80
CA LEU A 13 -8.49 -2.39 11.04
C LEU A 13 -8.08 -0.93 11.22
N THR A 14 -7.64 -0.52 12.41
CA THR A 14 -7.19 0.85 12.65
C THR A 14 -5.81 1.10 12.04
N VAL A 15 -4.84 0.19 12.22
CA VAL A 15 -3.48 0.39 11.69
C VAL A 15 -3.45 0.24 10.17
N ILE A 16 -4.11 -0.80 9.61
CA ILE A 16 -4.24 -0.95 8.16
C ILE A 16 -5.03 0.22 7.60
N GLY A 17 -6.15 0.64 8.20
CA GLY A 17 -6.92 1.79 7.72
C GLY A 17 -6.17 3.12 7.77
N ILE A 18 -5.27 3.32 8.75
CA ILE A 18 -4.41 4.50 8.82
C ILE A 18 -3.32 4.46 7.75
N VAL A 19 -2.75 3.29 7.43
CA VAL A 19 -1.65 3.17 6.46
C VAL A 19 -2.13 3.04 5.01
N TYR A 20 -3.25 2.36 4.77
CA TYR A 20 -3.96 2.28 3.49
C TYR A 20 -5.01 3.39 3.40
N SER A 21 -4.67 4.60 3.83
CA SER A 21 -5.60 5.73 3.77
C SER A 21 -5.84 6.10 2.29
N ASP A 22 -7.03 5.71 1.81
CA ASP A 22 -7.73 6.09 0.56
C ASP A 22 -6.90 6.91 -0.44
N GLY A 23 -5.94 6.26 -1.09
CA GLY A 23 -5.42 6.72 -2.37
C GLY A 23 -6.49 6.57 -3.46
N PRO A 24 -6.36 7.28 -4.59
CA PRO A 24 -7.22 7.08 -5.74
C PRO A 24 -7.19 5.61 -6.16
N GLU A 25 -8.36 4.98 -6.29
CA GLU A 25 -8.44 3.59 -6.71
C GLU A 25 -7.95 3.43 -8.16
N CYS A 26 -6.96 2.56 -8.34
CA CYS A 26 -6.48 2.17 -9.67
C CYS A 26 -7.29 0.97 -10.18
N PRO A 27 -7.58 0.90 -11.49
CA PRO A 27 -8.22 -0.28 -12.06
C PRO A 27 -7.31 -1.50 -11.90
N PRO A 28 -7.87 -2.70 -11.66
CA PRO A 28 -7.07 -3.91 -11.50
C PRO A 28 -6.27 -4.20 -12.77
N ALA A 29 -5.04 -4.69 -12.62
CA ALA A 29 -4.25 -5.18 -13.73
C ALA A 29 -4.85 -6.49 -14.28
N GLU A 30 -4.70 -6.74 -15.58
CA GLU A 30 -5.23 -7.95 -16.22
C GLU A 30 -4.58 -9.24 -15.69
N ASP A 31 -3.33 -9.14 -15.23
CA ASP A 31 -2.55 -10.22 -14.64
C ASP A 31 -2.73 -10.33 -13.11
N GLY A 32 -3.54 -9.45 -12.50
CA GLY A 32 -3.75 -9.38 -11.06
C GLY A 32 -2.65 -8.65 -10.29
N THR A 33 -1.69 -8.01 -10.96
CA THR A 33 -0.66 -7.19 -10.32
C THR A 33 -1.29 -5.97 -9.62
N GLU A 34 -0.81 -5.69 -8.41
CA GLU A 34 -1.22 -4.53 -7.63
C GLU A 34 -0.76 -3.24 -8.32
N LYS A 35 -1.70 -2.33 -8.55
CA LYS A 35 -1.42 -1.00 -9.08
C LYS A 35 -1.53 0.04 -7.98
N LEU A 36 -0.62 1.00 -8.04
CA LEU A 36 -0.52 2.09 -7.09
C LEU A 36 -0.76 3.40 -7.83
N ALA A 37 -1.52 4.30 -7.21
CA ALA A 37 -1.70 5.64 -7.73
C ALA A 37 -0.51 6.53 -7.33
N CYS A 38 -0.01 7.31 -8.27
CA CYS A 38 0.95 8.37 -7.98
C CYS A 38 0.34 9.39 -7.00
N PRO A 39 1.12 9.90 -6.02
CA PRO A 39 0.64 10.90 -5.07
C PRO A 39 0.15 12.18 -5.74
N THR A 40 0.85 12.64 -6.79
CA THR A 40 0.47 13.83 -7.55
C THR A 40 -0.22 13.47 -8.86
N THR A 41 -1.14 14.33 -9.25
CA THR A 41 -1.83 14.22 -10.54
C THR A 41 -0.95 14.70 -11.71
N ASP A 42 -1.27 14.25 -12.92
CA ASP A 42 -0.67 14.77 -14.14
C ASP A 42 -1.04 16.25 -14.37
N GLN A 43 -0.46 16.87 -15.41
CA GLN A 43 -0.75 18.26 -15.77
C GLN A 43 -2.24 18.54 -16.10
N LYS A 44 -3.06 17.49 -16.27
CA LYS A 44 -4.50 17.55 -16.52
C LYS A 44 -5.34 17.24 -15.28
N GLY A 45 -4.72 17.05 -14.11
CA GLY A 45 -5.40 16.73 -12.87
C GLY A 45 -5.84 15.27 -12.75
N ARG A 46 -5.25 14.35 -13.52
CA ARG A 46 -5.60 12.92 -13.49
C ARG A 46 -4.57 12.13 -12.70
N TYR A 47 -5.04 11.17 -11.90
CA TYR A 47 -4.15 10.24 -11.23
C TYR A 47 -3.55 9.25 -12.22
N ARG A 48 -2.24 9.00 -12.06
CA ARG A 48 -1.51 8.01 -12.83
C ARG A 48 -1.37 6.74 -12.00
N CYS A 49 -1.63 5.60 -12.61
CA CYS A 49 -1.48 4.29 -11.99
C CYS A 49 -0.23 3.62 -12.53
N ILE A 50 0.61 3.14 -11.64
CA ILE A 50 1.86 2.41 -11.93
C ILE A 50 1.78 1.01 -11.30
N GLU A 51 2.54 0.08 -11.84
CA GLU A 51 2.61 -1.28 -11.30
C GLU A 51 3.50 -1.31 -10.05
N GLY A 52 3.15 -2.08 -9.02
CA GLY A 52 3.89 -2.05 -7.76
C GLY A 52 5.38 -2.40 -7.87
N TYR A 53 5.77 -3.17 -8.90
CA TYR A 53 7.16 -3.53 -9.13
C TYR A 53 8.01 -2.42 -9.77
N VAL A 54 7.40 -1.42 -10.43
CA VAL A 54 8.14 -0.30 -11.05
C VAL A 54 8.52 0.79 -10.04
N LEU A 55 8.04 0.70 -8.80
CA LEU A 55 8.54 1.56 -7.73
C LEU A 55 10.05 1.38 -7.54
N CYS A 56 10.79 2.47 -7.43
CA CYS A 56 12.25 2.47 -7.25
C CYS A 56 13.00 1.64 -8.32
N ASP A 57 12.57 1.67 -9.58
CA ASP A 57 13.20 0.92 -10.67
C ASP A 57 14.28 1.71 -11.42
N GLY A 58 14.45 3.00 -11.08
CA GLY A 58 15.37 3.94 -11.71
C GLY A 58 14.74 4.76 -12.83
N THR A 59 13.44 4.63 -13.08
CA THR A 59 12.68 5.37 -14.09
C THR A 59 11.58 6.18 -13.43
N ASN A 60 11.47 7.47 -13.79
CA ASN A 60 10.37 8.28 -13.28
C ASN A 60 9.07 7.94 -14.04
N ASP A 61 8.23 7.10 -13.44
CA ASP A 61 6.89 6.80 -13.93
C ASP A 61 5.85 7.80 -13.41
N CYS A 62 6.02 8.36 -12.21
CA CYS A 62 5.11 9.40 -11.71
C CYS A 62 5.44 10.81 -12.24
N PRO A 63 4.44 11.72 -12.29
CA PRO A 63 4.61 13.05 -12.88
C PRO A 63 5.77 13.88 -12.30
N ASN A 64 6.06 13.75 -11.00
CA ASN A 64 7.21 14.41 -10.38
C ASN A 64 8.31 13.44 -9.94
N GLY A 65 8.27 12.18 -10.39
CA GLY A 65 9.23 11.15 -10.00
C GLY A 65 9.10 10.70 -8.54
N GLU A 66 7.91 10.82 -7.95
CA GLU A 66 7.65 10.41 -6.55
C GLU A 66 7.87 8.91 -6.33
N ASP A 67 7.68 8.11 -7.38
CA ASP A 67 7.96 6.68 -7.44
C ASP A 67 9.46 6.33 -7.32
N GLU A 68 10.34 7.32 -7.51
CA GLU A 68 11.79 7.21 -7.38
C GLU A 68 12.35 8.06 -6.23
N ASP A 69 11.51 8.80 -5.49
CA ASP A 69 11.96 9.46 -4.27
C ASP A 69 12.29 8.38 -3.23
N LEU A 70 13.56 8.31 -2.85
CA LEU A 70 14.07 7.38 -1.85
C LEU A 70 13.28 7.41 -0.54
N LYS A 71 12.71 8.56 -0.16
CA LYS A 71 11.89 8.65 1.05
C LYS A 71 10.53 8.01 0.86
N ASP A 72 9.91 8.19 -0.30
CA ASP A 72 8.53 7.78 -0.54
C ASP A 72 8.48 6.34 -1.05
N CYS A 73 9.27 5.99 -2.06
CA CYS A 73 9.23 4.68 -2.71
C CYS A 73 9.76 3.54 -1.80
N MET A 74 10.84 3.77 -1.04
CA MET A 74 11.39 2.76 -0.12
C MET A 74 10.59 2.66 1.17
N PHE A 75 10.01 3.76 1.66
CA PHE A 75 9.09 3.73 2.79
C PHE A 75 7.84 2.94 2.44
N PHE A 76 7.30 3.10 1.22
CA PHE A 76 6.16 2.32 0.74
C PHE A 76 6.50 0.82 0.70
N LYS A 77 7.61 0.43 0.06
CA LYS A 77 8.03 -0.99 -0.01
C LYS A 77 8.26 -1.62 1.36
N THR A 78 8.98 -0.92 2.24
CA THR A 78 9.38 -1.47 3.55
C THR A 78 8.22 -1.55 4.52
N THR A 79 7.41 -0.49 4.60
CA THR A 79 6.27 -0.41 5.52
C THR A 79 5.19 -1.42 5.13
N LEU A 80 4.89 -1.53 3.83
CA LEU A 80 3.94 -2.50 3.31
C LEU A 80 4.37 -3.95 3.61
N SER A 81 5.64 -4.27 3.35
CA SER A 81 6.17 -5.61 3.64
C SER A 81 6.08 -5.95 5.14
N TYR A 82 6.46 -5.01 6.01
CA TYR A 82 6.43 -5.23 7.45
C TYR A 82 5.00 -5.39 7.98
N LEU A 83 4.06 -4.59 7.49
CA LEU A 83 2.64 -4.68 7.84
C LEU A 83 2.02 -5.98 7.38
N ASN A 84 2.37 -6.49 6.19
CA ASN A 84 1.88 -7.78 5.71
C ASN A 84 2.36 -8.93 6.60
N VAL A 85 3.62 -8.93 7.02
CA VAL A 85 4.15 -9.95 7.94
C VAL A 85 3.43 -9.90 9.29
N ILE A 86 3.21 -8.71 9.83
CA ILE A 86 2.50 -8.55 11.11
C ILE A 86 1.03 -8.95 10.96
N SER A 87 0.35 -8.51 9.90
CA SER A 87 -1.07 -8.82 9.70
C SER A 87 -1.28 -10.32 9.59
N GLU A 88 -0.42 -11.04 8.86
CA GLU A 88 -0.46 -12.50 8.80
C GLU A 88 -0.24 -13.16 10.16
N ALA A 89 0.76 -12.71 10.92
CA ALA A 89 1.04 -13.26 12.25
C ALA A 89 -0.15 -13.04 13.21
N MET A 90 -0.76 -11.86 13.16
CA MET A 90 -1.93 -11.52 13.97
C MET A 90 -3.17 -12.31 13.54
N LEU A 91 -3.39 -12.50 12.23
CA LEU A 91 -4.48 -13.31 11.70
C LEU A 91 -4.34 -14.78 12.07
N ARG A 92 -3.11 -15.33 12.03
CA ARG A 92 -2.83 -16.70 12.51
C ARG A 92 -3.11 -16.82 14.01
N SER A 93 -2.70 -15.84 14.81
CA SER A 93 -2.97 -15.77 16.25
C SER A 93 -4.47 -15.65 16.56
N ALA A 94 -5.23 -14.90 15.76
CA ALA A 94 -6.68 -14.77 15.91
C ALA A 94 -7.46 -16.04 15.52
N ARG A 95 -6.92 -16.85 14.60
CA ARG A 95 -7.49 -18.14 14.19
C ARG A 95 -7.24 -19.25 15.24
N SER A 96 -6.12 -19.18 15.97
CA SER A 96 -5.83 -20.04 17.13
C SER A 96 -6.74 -19.76 18.32
#